data_AF-A0A2V9ANQ9-F1
#
_entry.id   AF-A0A2V9ANQ9-F1
#
_cell.length_a   1.000
_cell.length_b   1.000
_cell.length_c   1.000
_cell.angle_alpha   90.00
_cell.angle_beta   90.00
_cell.angle_gamma   90.00
#
_symmetry.space_group_name_H-M   'P 1'
#
loop_
_entity.id
_entity.type
_entity.pdbx_description
1 polymer ?
#
loop_
_entity_poly.entity_id
_entity_poly.type
_entity_poly.pdbx_seq_one_letter_code
_entity_poly.pdbx_strand_id
1 'polypeptide(L)'
;MWDAATEQFRAELVNDSSNCDAQWKIGNIILEQHGDSAQALAELQKALAACPDLMGARVDRARALIKLDRHAEAVKDLEAAVKTDPGEASTHFLLAQTYRALGRTQEAQAEMKVFSKLEESARAKTAERAKELLQEKSKEP
;
A
#
# COMPACT_ATOMS: atom_id res chain seq x y z
N MET A 1 -6.84 15.87 14.60
CA MET A 1 -5.49 16.45 14.63
C MET A 1 -4.51 15.31 14.45
N TRP A 2 -3.88 15.21 13.27
CA TRP A 2 -2.82 14.25 12.93
C TRP A 2 -1.66 14.34 13.91
N ASP A 3 -1.34 15.56 14.35
CA ASP A 3 -0.26 15.83 15.31
C ASP A 3 -0.42 14.97 16.56
N ALA A 4 -1.64 14.93 17.14
CA ALA A 4 -1.93 14.11 18.32
C ALA A 4 -1.79 12.59 18.05
N ALA A 5 -2.17 12.10 16.87
CA ALA A 5 -2.01 10.70 16.51
C ALA A 5 -0.53 10.33 16.34
N THR A 6 0.26 11.19 15.69
CA THR A 6 1.71 10.97 15.56
C THR A 6 2.45 11.12 16.88
N GLU A 7 2.00 12.00 17.79
CA GLU A 7 2.58 12.16 19.13
C GLU A 7 2.40 10.90 19.98
N GLN A 8 1.25 10.23 19.90
CA GLN A 8 1.02 8.96 20.59
C GLN A 8 2.00 7.88 20.12
N PHE A 9 2.16 7.70 18.81
CA PHE A 9 3.15 6.74 18.28
C PHE A 9 4.59 7.15 18.60
N ARG A 10 4.91 8.45 18.64
CA ARG A 10 6.23 8.92 19.07
C ARG A 10 6.51 8.59 20.55
N ALA A 11 5.50 8.68 21.41
CA ALA A 11 5.63 8.28 22.81
C ALA A 11 5.88 6.77 22.95
N GLU A 12 5.28 5.94 22.10
CA GLU A 12 5.59 4.51 22.04
C GLU A 12 7.05 4.26 21.66
N LEU A 13 7.58 5.02 20.69
CA LEU A 13 8.99 4.93 20.26
C LEU A 13 9.99 5.36 21.34
N VAL A 14 9.58 6.11 22.37
CA VAL A 14 10.44 6.41 23.54
C VAL A 14 10.70 5.15 24.36
N ASN A 15 9.71 4.27 24.49
CA ASN A 15 9.81 3.04 25.25
C ASN A 15 10.38 1.88 24.41
N ASP A 16 10.03 1.85 23.12
CA ASP A 16 10.57 0.90 22.16
C ASP A 16 10.93 1.60 20.84
N SER A 17 12.18 2.05 20.76
CA SER A 17 12.72 2.72 19.57
C SER A 17 12.78 1.82 18.32
N SER A 18 12.57 0.52 18.47
CA SER A 18 12.57 -0.45 17.36
C SER A 18 11.17 -0.83 16.88
N ASN A 19 10.11 -0.26 17.46
CA ASN A 19 8.72 -0.50 17.07
C ASN A 19 8.45 0.04 15.65
N CYS A 20 8.69 -0.83 14.67
CA CYS A 20 8.60 -0.51 13.25
C CYS A 20 7.17 -0.25 12.79
N ASP A 21 6.16 -0.82 13.45
CA ASP A 21 4.76 -0.57 13.17
C ASP A 21 4.36 0.86 13.56
N ALA A 22 4.75 1.31 14.75
CA ALA A 22 4.53 2.70 15.19
C ALA A 22 5.24 3.69 14.24
N GLN A 23 6.49 3.37 13.87
CA GLN A 23 7.29 4.17 12.96
C GLN A 23 6.68 4.22 11.53
N TRP A 24 6.13 3.11 11.04
CA TRP A 24 5.39 3.05 9.78
C TRP A 24 4.10 3.87 9.84
N LYS A 25 3.31 3.74 10.92
CA LYS A 25 2.07 4.49 11.11
C LYS A 25 2.29 6.00 11.10
N ILE A 26 3.37 6.48 11.70
CA ILE A 26 3.77 7.89 11.61
C ILE A 26 4.00 8.30 10.16
N GLY A 27 4.80 7.53 9.41
CA GLY A 27 5.07 7.79 8.00
C GLY A 27 3.81 7.79 7.13
N ASN A 28 2.92 6.82 7.34
CA ASN A 28 1.64 6.72 6.66
C ASN A 28 0.74 7.95 6.94
N ILE A 29 0.60 8.36 8.21
CA ILE A 29 -0.21 9.54 8.58
C ILE A 29 0.34 10.80 7.92
N ILE A 30 1.66 11.00 7.91
CA ILE A 30 2.30 12.15 7.25
C ILE A 30 1.99 12.13 5.75
N LEU A 31 2.10 10.96 5.12
CA LEU A 31 1.86 10.78 3.69
C LEU A 31 0.41 11.08 3.28
N GLU A 32 -0.55 10.69 4.12
CA GLU A 32 -1.99 10.86 3.90
C GLU A 32 -2.48 12.28 4.24
N GLN A 33 -2.04 12.84 5.37
CA GLN A 33 -2.68 14.03 5.96
C GLN A 33 -1.86 15.32 5.82
N HIS A 34 -0.53 15.24 5.84
CA HIS A 34 0.34 16.41 5.70
C HIS A 34 0.77 16.64 4.24
N GLY A 35 0.80 15.57 3.43
CA GLY A 35 1.27 15.63 2.04
C GLY A 35 2.79 15.79 1.90
N ASP A 36 3.52 16.00 3.01
CA ASP A 36 4.98 16.04 3.02
C ASP A 36 5.55 14.65 2.79
N SER A 37 5.76 14.37 1.52
CA SER A 37 6.23 13.08 1.04
C SER A 37 7.70 12.84 1.41
N ALA A 38 8.48 13.90 1.66
CA ALA A 38 9.87 13.79 2.07
C ALA A 38 9.99 13.36 3.53
N GLN A 39 9.19 13.97 4.41
CA GLN A 39 9.13 13.56 5.81
C GLN A 39 8.56 12.15 5.95
N ALA A 40 7.48 11.82 5.22
CA ALA A 40 6.93 10.47 5.20
C ALA A 40 7.99 9.44 4.77
N LEU A 41 8.75 9.73 3.70
CA LEU A 41 9.81 8.86 3.22
C LEU A 41 10.86 8.57 4.30
N ALA A 42 11.28 9.58 5.06
CA ALA A 42 12.25 9.40 6.14
C ALA A 42 11.73 8.46 7.24
N GLU A 43 10.47 8.62 7.65
CA GLU A 43 9.85 7.76 8.67
C GLU A 43 9.65 6.32 8.16
N LEU A 44 9.27 6.16 6.90
CA LEU A 44 9.10 4.84 6.25
C LEU A 44 10.45 4.12 6.07
N GLN A 45 11.53 4.86 5.80
CA GLN A 45 12.88 4.29 5.76
C GLN A 45 13.34 3.79 7.13
N LYS A 46 13.03 4.51 8.21
CA LYS A 46 13.31 4.04 9.58
C LYS A 46 12.52 2.77 9.90
N ALA A 47 11.24 2.73 9.54
CA ALA A 47 10.41 1.53 9.74
C ALA A 47 11.00 0.31 9.02
N LEU A 48 11.44 0.48 7.78
CA LEU A 48 12.04 -0.60 6.97
C LEU A 48 13.47 -0.96 7.39
N ALA A 49 14.19 -0.07 8.07
CA ALA A 49 15.48 -0.40 8.66
C ALA A 49 15.32 -1.32 9.88
N ALA A 50 14.25 -1.13 10.67
CA ALA A 50 13.92 -1.99 11.80
C ALA A 50 13.24 -3.30 11.35
N CYS A 51 12.31 -3.23 10.39
CA CYS A 51 11.56 -4.36 9.85
C CYS A 51 11.61 -4.37 8.32
N PRO A 52 12.62 -5.00 7.70
CA PRO A 52 12.78 -5.03 6.26
C PRO A 52 11.61 -5.68 5.51
N ASP A 53 10.86 -6.58 6.16
CA ASP A 53 9.77 -7.33 5.55
C ASP A 53 8.39 -6.68 5.79
N LEU A 54 8.34 -5.50 6.39
CA LEU A 54 7.09 -4.78 6.64
C LEU A 54 6.49 -4.26 5.34
N MET A 55 5.60 -5.07 4.75
CA MET A 55 5.09 -4.81 3.40
C MET A 55 4.28 -3.52 3.29
N GLY A 56 3.49 -3.18 4.31
CA GLY A 56 2.76 -1.92 4.36
C GLY A 56 3.69 -0.71 4.24
N ALA A 57 4.83 -0.73 4.95
CA ALA A 57 5.83 0.32 4.86
C ALA A 57 6.55 0.37 3.51
N ARG A 58 6.74 -0.77 2.83
CA ARG A 58 7.29 -0.79 1.46
C ARG A 58 6.36 -0.12 0.46
N VAL A 59 5.06 -0.45 0.49
CA VAL A 59 4.06 0.15 -0.40
C VAL A 59 3.92 1.64 -0.13
N ASP A 60 3.84 2.06 1.14
CA ASP A 60 3.79 3.49 1.47
C ASP A 60 5.09 4.22 1.10
N ARG A 61 6.25 3.57 1.21
CA ARG A 61 7.52 4.15 0.74
C ARG A 61 7.48 4.36 -0.77
N ALA A 62 6.99 3.40 -1.53
CA ALA A 62 6.79 3.56 -2.97
C ALA A 62 5.86 4.73 -3.29
N ARG A 63 4.74 4.88 -2.57
CA ARG A 63 3.82 6.01 -2.73
C ARG A 63 4.49 7.35 -2.46
N ALA A 64 5.28 7.45 -1.38
CA ALA A 64 6.06 8.65 -1.06
C ALA A 64 7.09 8.95 -2.17
N LEU A 65 7.80 7.93 -2.67
CA LEU A 65 8.76 8.06 -3.77
C LEU A 65 8.10 8.52 -5.07
N ILE A 66 6.89 8.03 -5.39
CA ILE A 66 6.13 8.46 -6.57
C ILE A 66 5.75 9.94 -6.48
N LYS A 67 5.28 10.40 -5.31
CA LYS A 67 4.97 11.82 -5.07
C LYS A 67 6.20 12.73 -5.16
N LEU A 68 7.40 12.16 -5.02
CA LEU A 68 8.69 12.84 -5.13
C LEU A 68 9.35 12.64 -6.51
N ASP A 69 8.62 12.12 -7.50
CA ASP A 69 9.12 11.79 -8.86
C ASP A 69 10.29 10.77 -8.89
N ARG A 70 10.52 10.04 -7.79
CA ARG A 70 11.55 9.00 -7.65
C ARG A 70 11.03 7.64 -8.10
N HIS A 71 10.48 7.59 -9.31
CA HIS A 71 9.77 6.41 -9.84
C HIS A 71 10.63 5.16 -9.93
N ALA A 72 11.92 5.27 -10.26
CA ALA A 72 12.82 4.12 -10.39
C ALA A 72 13.04 3.38 -9.05
N GLU A 73 13.01 4.10 -7.93
CA GLU A 73 13.10 3.49 -6.60
C GLU A 73 11.75 2.89 -6.18
N ALA A 74 10.65 3.59 -6.48
CA ALA A 74 9.31 3.10 -6.20
C ALA A 74 9.02 1.76 -6.89
N VAL A 75 9.48 1.58 -8.14
CA VAL A 75 9.33 0.31 -8.86
C VAL A 75 9.92 -0.86 -8.07
N LYS A 76 11.10 -0.72 -7.47
CA LYS A 76 11.73 -1.81 -6.72
C LYS A 76 10.90 -2.26 -5.53
N ASP A 77 10.29 -1.31 -4.83
CA ASP A 77 9.42 -1.58 -3.70
C ASP A 77 8.10 -2.24 -4.13
N LEU A 78 7.52 -1.78 -5.24
CA LEU A 78 6.29 -2.32 -5.78
C LEU A 78 6.48 -3.71 -6.41
N GLU A 79 7.59 -3.95 -7.11
CA GLU A 79 7.98 -5.28 -7.61
C GLU A 79 8.13 -6.28 -6.46
N ALA A 80 8.72 -5.86 -5.34
CA ALA A 80 8.78 -6.68 -4.13
C ALA A 80 7.38 -6.94 -3.55
N ALA A 81 6.52 -5.91 -3.52
CA ALA A 81 5.17 -6.03 -2.99
C ALA A 81 4.27 -6.97 -3.80
N VAL A 82 4.26 -6.86 -5.14
CA VAL A 82 3.49 -7.79 -5.99
C VAL A 82 4.02 -9.22 -5.92
N LYS A 83 5.31 -9.41 -5.61
CA LYS A 83 5.86 -10.76 -5.42
C LYS A 83 5.39 -11.38 -4.10
N THR A 84 5.25 -10.58 -3.04
CA THR A 84 4.77 -11.05 -1.74
C THR A 84 3.28 -11.26 -1.72
N ASP A 85 2.50 -10.33 -2.29
CA ASP A 85 1.05 -10.46 -2.42
C ASP A 85 0.61 -10.16 -3.87
N PRO A 86 0.59 -11.20 -4.73
CA PRO A 86 0.11 -11.07 -6.11
C PRO A 86 -1.41 -10.83 -6.22
N GLY A 87 -2.16 -10.91 -5.11
CA GLY A 87 -3.61 -10.72 -5.08
C GLY A 87 -4.02 -9.26 -4.84
N GLU A 88 -3.09 -8.41 -4.43
CA GLU A 88 -3.37 -7.03 -4.06
C GLU A 88 -3.48 -6.13 -5.30
N ALA A 89 -4.72 -5.93 -5.76
CA ALA A 89 -5.03 -5.17 -6.97
C ALA A 89 -4.44 -3.74 -6.92
N SER A 90 -4.49 -3.07 -5.77
CA SER A 90 -4.02 -1.69 -5.64
C SER A 90 -2.51 -1.56 -5.90
N THR A 91 -1.72 -2.57 -5.55
CA THR A 91 -0.28 -2.61 -5.78
C THR A 91 0.03 -2.75 -7.28
N HIS A 92 -0.69 -3.61 -8.00
CA HIS A 92 -0.56 -3.75 -9.46
C HIS A 92 -0.92 -2.44 -10.18
N PHE A 93 -1.97 -1.75 -9.74
CA PHE A 93 -2.34 -0.45 -10.31
C PHE A 93 -1.25 0.61 -10.08
N LEU A 94 -0.67 0.66 -8.88
CA LEU A 94 0.40 1.60 -8.56
C LEU A 94 1.67 1.31 -9.35
N LEU A 95 2.02 0.03 -9.51
CA LEU A 95 3.17 -0.39 -10.31
C LEU A 95 2.98 -0.04 -11.79
N ALA A 96 1.79 -0.26 -12.34
CA ALA A 96 1.45 0.12 -13.71
C ALA A 96 1.63 1.62 -13.96
N GLN A 97 1.14 2.47 -13.05
CA GLN A 97 1.30 3.92 -13.14
C GLN A 97 2.77 4.35 -13.06
N THR A 98 3.54 3.70 -12.18
CA THR A 98 4.97 4.00 -11.99
C THR A 98 5.78 3.59 -13.21
N TYR A 99 5.50 2.42 -13.82
CA TYR A 99 6.10 2.03 -15.09
C TYR A 99 5.77 3.00 -16.22
N ARG A 100 4.53 3.47 -16.29
CA ARG A 100 4.12 4.46 -17.29
C ARG A 100 4.90 5.77 -17.15
N ALA A 101 5.11 6.25 -15.93
CA ALA A 101 5.91 7.45 -15.66
C ALA A 101 7.38 7.29 -16.11
N LEU A 102 7.91 6.06 -16.06
CA LEU A 102 9.24 5.71 -16.56
C LEU A 102 9.30 5.42 -18.07
N GLY A 103 8.19 5.51 -18.80
CA GLY A 103 8.12 5.13 -20.22
C GLY A 103 8.16 3.62 -20.48
N ARG A 104 8.09 2.78 -19.44
CA ARG A 104 8.07 1.32 -19.50
C ARG A 104 6.66 0.83 -19.85
N THR A 105 6.19 1.16 -21.06
CA THR A 105 4.79 0.98 -21.48
C THR A 105 4.36 -0.48 -21.51
N GLN A 106 5.24 -1.40 -21.89
CA GLN A 106 4.90 -2.83 -21.96
C GLN A 106 4.66 -3.40 -20.57
N GLU A 107 5.53 -3.11 -19.60
CA GLU A 107 5.32 -3.53 -18.21
C GLU A 107 4.07 -2.87 -17.61
N ALA A 108 3.85 -1.58 -17.86
CA ALA A 108 2.63 -0.90 -17.41
C ALA A 108 1.35 -1.58 -17.91
N GLN A 109 1.32 -1.99 -19.19
CA GLN A 109 0.17 -2.72 -19.75
C GLN A 109 0.01 -4.12 -19.17
N ALA A 110 1.11 -4.81 -18.86
CA ALA A 110 1.06 -6.12 -18.23
C ALA A 110 0.43 -6.03 -16.83
N GLU A 111 0.90 -5.09 -16.01
CA GLU A 111 0.38 -4.87 -14.66
C GLU A 111 -1.08 -4.42 -14.66
N MET A 112 -1.46 -3.54 -15.60
CA MET A 112 -2.86 -3.11 -15.73
C MET A 112 -3.80 -4.26 -16.08
N LYS A 113 -3.35 -5.23 -16.90
CA LYS A 113 -4.14 -6.44 -17.20
C LYS A 113 -4.34 -7.31 -15.95
N VAL A 114 -3.33 -7.40 -15.08
CA VAL A 114 -3.45 -8.14 -13.82
C VAL A 114 -4.43 -7.41 -12.90
N PHE A 115 -4.29 -6.10 -12.74
CA PHE A 115 -5.23 -5.27 -11.97
C PHE A 115 -6.68 -5.48 -12.41
N SER A 116 -6.98 -5.37 -13.71
CA SER A 116 -8.35 -5.57 -14.22
C SER A 116 -8.90 -6.96 -13.91
N LYS A 117 -8.08 -8.01 -14.05
CA LYS A 117 -8.49 -9.39 -13.72
C LYS A 117 -8.79 -9.57 -12.23
N LEU A 118 -7.99 -8.96 -11.36
CA LEU A 118 -8.20 -9.04 -9.91
C LEU A 118 -9.50 -8.34 -9.51
N GLU A 119 -9.77 -7.15 -10.04
CA GLU A 119 -11.02 -6.40 -9.79
C GLU A 119 -12.25 -7.15 -10.30
N GLU A 120 -12.18 -7.73 -11.50
CA GLU A 120 -13.26 -8.56 -12.06
C GLU A 120 -13.56 -9.77 -11.17
N SER A 121 -12.52 -10.48 -10.74
CA SER A 121 -12.63 -11.62 -9.82
C SER A 121 -13.19 -11.20 -8.46
N ALA A 122 -12.75 -10.07 -7.90
CA ALA A 122 -13.26 -9.55 -6.63
C ALA A 122 -14.75 -9.20 -6.73
N ARG A 123 -15.15 -8.50 -7.79
CA ARG A 123 -16.55 -8.16 -8.06
C ARG A 123 -17.42 -9.39 -8.25
N ALA A 124 -16.94 -10.39 -8.99
CA ALA A 124 -17.66 -11.64 -9.20
C ALA A 124 -17.90 -12.37 -7.87
N LYS A 125 -16.88 -12.49 -7.02
CA LYS A 125 -17.00 -13.11 -5.69
C LYS A 125 -18.00 -12.37 -4.79
N THR A 126 -17.97 -11.05 -4.77
CA THR A 126 -18.93 -10.24 -4.00
C THR A 126 -20.36 -10.43 -4.52
N ALA A 127 -20.55 -10.49 -5.84
CA ALA A 127 -21.86 -10.72 -6.44
C ALA A 127 -22.42 -12.11 -6.10
N GLU A 128 -21.59 -13.16 -6.16
CA GLU A 128 -22.02 -14.51 -5.79
C GLU A 128 -22.38 -14.61 -4.31
N ARG A 129 -21.54 -14.09 -3.40
CA ARG A 129 -21.84 -14.06 -1.96
C ARG A 129 -23.14 -13.33 -1.64
N ALA A 130 -23.42 -12.23 -2.35
CA ALA A 130 -24.68 -11.51 -2.18
C ALA A 130 -25.89 -12.34 -2.62
N LYS A 131 -25.79 -13.10 -3.71
CA LYS A 131 -26.86 -14.01 -4.16
C LYS A 131 -27.11 -15.14 -3.16
N GLU A 132 -26.06 -15.75 -2.63
CA GLU A 132 -26.16 -16.83 -1.64
C GLU A 132 -26.90 -16.36 -0.38
N LEU A 133 -26.53 -15.21 0.18
CA LEU A 133 -27.18 -14.64 1.37
C LEU A 133 -28.67 -14.32 1.15
N LEU A 134 -29.06 -13.90 -0.06
CA LEU A 134 -30.47 -13.69 -0.40
C LEU A 134 -31.25 -15.01 -0.48
N GLN A 135 -30.62 -16.07 -0.99
CA GLN A 135 -31.24 -17.40 -1.07
C GLN A 135 -31.39 -18.05 0.31
N GLU A 136 -30.42 -17.87 1.22
CA GLU A 136 -30.48 -18.37 2.60
C GLU A 136 -31.61 -17.71 3.39
N LYS A 137 -31.73 -16.37 3.34
CA LYS A 137 -32.84 -15.64 3.97
C LYS A 137 -34.22 -16.01 3.43
N SER A 138 -34.29 -16.46 2.18
CA SER A 138 -35.55 -16.90 1.56
C SER A 138 -35.96 -18.32 1.98
N LYS A 139 -35.08 -19.04 2.70
CA LYS A 139 -35.31 -20.41 3.19
C LYS A 139 -35.56 -20.48 4.71
N GLU A 140 -35.45 -19.36 5.42
CA GLU A 140 -35.81 -19.30 6.85
C GLU A 140 -37.35 -19.28 6.98
N PRO A 141 -37.94 -20.20 7.77
CA PRO A 141 -39.39 -20.34 7.93
C PRO A 141 -40.04 -19.25 8.80
#